data_AF-A0A1B6F6B6-F1
#
_entry.id   AF-A0A1B6F6B6-F1
#
_cell.length_a   1.000
_cell.length_b   1.000
_cell.length_c   1.000
_cell.angle_alpha   90.00
_cell.angle_beta   90.00
_cell.angle_gamma   90.00
#
_symmetry.space_group_name_H-M   'P 1'
#
loop_
_entity.id
_entity.type
_entity.pdbx_description
1 polymer ?
#
loop_
_entity_poly.entity_id
_entity_poly.type
_entity_poly.pdbx_seq_one_letter_code
_entity_poly.pdbx_strand_id
1 'polypeptide(L)'
;NESRQVLERLSGVQSDQLLQAYTECQVWLERSFVASLFPGASYGRRVTALQLLTTSTAPPSPSLAASLLACLADSYEEVKEMAMKLLTSTPGLLADLVAPENVVSVLEKSVEQAGGVKPPETQTAAYLLATLSQAPWSPETLEAVVGKYSCCAPLVAHTDIEHRSVLCCLLVVVERLTQ
;
A
#
# COMPACT_ATOMS: atom_id res chain seq x y z
N ASN A 1 -18.77 -25.94 44.66
CA ASN A 1 -18.69 -24.72 43.83
C ASN A 1 -17.28 -24.41 43.33
N GLU A 2 -16.21 -24.76 44.07
CA GLU A 2 -14.82 -24.57 43.61
C GLU A 2 -14.42 -25.42 42.41
N SER A 3 -14.81 -26.70 42.36
CA SER A 3 -14.43 -27.60 41.25
C SER A 3 -14.96 -27.16 39.89
N ARG A 4 -16.10 -26.45 39.87
CA ARG A 4 -16.73 -25.90 38.66
C ARG A 4 -15.99 -24.65 38.18
N GLN A 5 -15.56 -23.78 39.10
CA GLN A 5 -14.71 -22.62 38.80
C GLN A 5 -13.31 -23.00 38.36
N VAL A 6 -12.72 -24.09 38.88
CA VAL A 6 -11.42 -24.60 38.45
C VAL A 6 -11.50 -25.18 37.03
N LEU A 7 -12.56 -25.92 36.71
CA LEU A 7 -12.80 -26.43 35.35
C LEU A 7 -13.03 -25.30 34.34
N GLU A 8 -13.83 -24.28 34.70
CA GLU A 8 -14.06 -23.10 33.84
C GLU A 8 -12.78 -22.28 33.61
N ARG A 9 -11.94 -22.12 34.63
CA ARG A 9 -10.63 -21.46 34.51
C ARG A 9 -9.65 -22.27 33.65
N LEU A 10 -9.62 -23.59 33.79
CA LEU A 10 -8.75 -24.45 32.97
C LEU A 10 -9.20 -24.47 31.51
N SER A 11 -10.51 -24.49 31.23
CA SER A 11 -11.05 -24.37 29.87
C SER A 11 -10.79 -22.98 29.27
N GLY A 12 -10.88 -21.92 30.08
CA GLY A 12 -10.55 -20.55 29.64
C GLY A 12 -9.08 -20.41 29.28
N VAL A 13 -8.17 -20.90 30.14
CA VAL A 13 -6.72 -20.85 29.90
C VAL A 13 -6.30 -21.66 28.67
N GLN A 14 -6.92 -22.83 28.41
CA GLN A 14 -6.67 -23.58 27.17
C GLN A 14 -7.20 -22.85 25.93
N SER A 15 -8.36 -22.20 26.03
CA SER A 15 -8.93 -21.40 24.94
C SER A 15 -8.05 -20.18 24.63
N ASP A 16 -7.51 -19.52 25.65
CA ASP A 16 -6.62 -18.37 25.50
C ASP A 16 -5.28 -18.76 24.86
N GLN A 17 -4.70 -19.90 25.28
CA GLN A 17 -3.48 -20.44 24.67
C GLN A 17 -3.68 -20.83 23.20
N LEU A 18 -4.82 -21.45 22.87
CA LEU A 18 -5.13 -21.83 21.50
C LEU A 18 -5.37 -20.59 20.62
N LEU A 19 -6.06 -19.58 21.15
CA LEU A 19 -6.25 -18.31 20.45
C LEU A 19 -4.91 -17.62 20.20
N GLN A 20 -4.03 -17.59 21.20
CA GLN A 20 -2.68 -17.04 21.06
C GLN A 20 -1.88 -17.79 19.98
N ALA A 21 -1.85 -19.12 20.01
CA ALA A 21 -1.14 -19.92 19.02
C ALA A 21 -1.71 -19.70 17.59
N TYR A 22 -3.03 -19.54 17.48
CA TYR A 22 -3.68 -19.20 16.22
C TYR A 22 -3.25 -17.82 15.70
N THR A 23 -3.24 -16.79 16.56
CA THR A 23 -2.76 -15.44 16.20
C THR A 23 -1.28 -15.45 15.81
N GLU A 24 -0.43 -16.18 16.55
CA GLU A 24 0.98 -16.35 16.20
C GLU A 24 1.16 -17.02 14.84
N CYS A 25 0.36 -18.05 14.55
CA CYS A 25 0.33 -18.72 13.26
C CYS A 25 -0.09 -17.77 12.13
N GLN A 26 -1.13 -16.96 12.33
CA GLN A 26 -1.57 -15.96 11.35
C GLN A 26 -0.48 -14.93 11.04
N VAL A 27 0.19 -14.38 12.07
CA VAL A 27 1.30 -13.43 11.91
C VAL A 27 2.48 -14.09 11.19
N TRP A 28 2.80 -15.33 11.53
CA TRP A 28 3.86 -16.09 10.85
C TRP A 28 3.52 -16.35 9.37
N LEU A 29 2.27 -16.70 9.06
CA LEU A 29 1.77 -16.92 7.70
C LEU A 29 1.88 -15.65 6.86
N GLU A 30 1.38 -14.52 7.37
CA GLU A 30 1.47 -13.22 6.68
C GLU A 30 2.91 -12.86 6.36
N ARG A 31 3.82 -12.98 7.33
CA ARG A 31 5.24 -12.69 7.14
C ARG A 31 5.86 -13.61 6.08
N SER A 32 5.45 -14.86 6.03
CA SER A 32 5.92 -15.84 5.04
C SER A 32 5.46 -15.49 3.62
N PHE A 33 4.24 -14.96 3.48
CA PHE A 33 3.73 -14.47 2.21
C PHE A 33 4.45 -13.19 1.78
N VAL A 34 4.62 -12.22 2.68
CA VAL A 34 5.40 -10.99 2.42
C VAL A 34 6.83 -11.32 2.00
N ALA A 35 7.49 -12.25 2.71
CA ALA A 35 8.83 -12.72 2.35
C ALA A 35 8.91 -13.42 0.99
N SER A 36 7.77 -13.77 0.37
CA SER A 36 7.70 -14.35 -0.98
C SER A 36 7.50 -13.30 -2.09
N LEU A 37 7.35 -12.01 -1.74
CA LEU A 37 7.19 -10.89 -2.68
C LEU A 37 8.50 -10.21 -3.08
N PHE A 38 9.65 -10.73 -2.66
CA PHE A 38 10.95 -10.09 -2.92
C PHE A 38 11.24 -9.90 -4.42
N PRO A 39 12.00 -8.86 -4.81
CA PRO A 39 12.42 -8.65 -6.19
C PRO A 39 13.19 -9.86 -6.75
N GLY A 40 12.73 -10.38 -7.89
CA GLY A 40 13.33 -11.58 -8.50
C GLY A 40 12.71 -12.91 -8.08
N ALA A 41 11.73 -12.92 -7.17
CA ALA A 41 10.87 -14.08 -6.97
C ALA A 41 10.16 -14.46 -8.29
N SER A 42 9.91 -15.76 -8.49
CA SER A 42 9.21 -16.21 -9.70
C SER A 42 7.78 -15.67 -9.74
N TYR A 43 7.25 -15.50 -10.96
CA TYR A 43 5.88 -15.04 -11.19
C TYR A 43 4.86 -15.80 -10.34
N GLY A 44 4.84 -17.14 -10.44
CA GLY A 44 3.90 -17.98 -9.70
C GLY A 44 4.03 -17.82 -8.19
N ARG A 45 5.25 -17.65 -7.67
CA ARG A 45 5.47 -17.41 -6.24
C ARG A 45 4.83 -16.10 -5.77
N ARG A 46 4.99 -15.03 -6.54
CA ARG A 46 4.43 -13.72 -6.20
C ARG A 46 2.91 -13.71 -6.30
N VAL A 47 2.35 -14.26 -7.38
CA VAL A 47 0.89 -14.36 -7.54
C VAL A 47 0.27 -15.19 -6.42
N THR A 48 0.81 -16.38 -6.12
CA THR A 48 0.31 -17.20 -5.01
C THR A 48 0.40 -16.45 -3.67
N ALA A 49 1.50 -15.74 -3.39
CA ALA A 49 1.62 -14.96 -2.17
C ALA A 49 0.58 -13.83 -2.10
N LEU A 50 0.35 -13.08 -3.18
CA LEU A 50 -0.66 -12.02 -3.24
C LEU A 50 -2.09 -12.57 -3.09
N GLN A 51 -2.39 -13.72 -3.69
CA GLN A 51 -3.69 -14.39 -3.56
C GLN A 51 -3.95 -14.79 -2.11
N LEU A 52 -2.94 -15.36 -1.44
CA LEU A 52 -3.02 -15.74 -0.02
C LEU A 52 -3.12 -14.52 0.90
N LEU A 53 -2.44 -13.43 0.59
CA LEU A 53 -2.58 -12.17 1.32
C LEU A 53 -4.00 -11.60 1.20
N THR A 54 -4.65 -11.76 0.04
CA THR A 54 -6.03 -11.30 -0.19
C THR A 54 -7.05 -12.02 0.69
N THR A 55 -6.80 -13.28 1.03
CA THR A 55 -7.68 -14.08 1.90
C THR A 55 -7.25 -14.09 3.36
N SER A 56 -6.07 -13.53 3.66
CA SER A 56 -5.54 -13.48 5.02
C SER A 56 -6.35 -12.54 5.90
N THR A 57 -6.64 -13.00 7.11
CA THR A 57 -7.23 -12.18 8.18
C THR A 57 -6.18 -11.72 9.20
N ALA A 58 -4.90 -12.02 8.95
CA ALA A 58 -3.81 -11.58 9.79
C ALA A 58 -3.69 -10.05 9.75
N PRO A 59 -3.32 -9.40 10.87
CA PRO A 59 -3.02 -7.98 10.84
C PRO A 59 -1.85 -7.70 9.90
N PRO A 60 -1.92 -6.63 9.09
CA PRO A 60 -0.86 -6.30 8.15
C PRO A 60 0.45 -6.00 8.88
N SER A 61 1.56 -6.57 8.40
CA SER A 61 2.88 -6.19 8.91
C SER A 61 3.32 -4.82 8.37
N PRO A 62 4.18 -4.09 9.09
CA PRO A 62 4.76 -2.83 8.58
C PRO A 62 5.51 -3.02 7.25
N SER A 63 6.07 -4.21 7.02
CA SER A 63 6.75 -4.56 5.77
C SER A 63 5.83 -4.81 4.59
N LEU A 64 4.53 -5.05 4.82
CA LEU A 64 3.58 -5.38 3.76
C LEU A 64 3.40 -4.19 2.79
N ALA A 65 3.16 -2.99 3.30
CA ALA A 65 2.99 -1.80 2.47
C ALA A 65 4.18 -1.56 1.53
N ALA A 66 5.41 -1.59 2.07
CA ALA A 66 6.63 -1.42 1.30
C ALA A 66 6.81 -2.53 0.24
N SER A 67 6.47 -3.78 0.59
CA SER A 67 6.57 -4.91 -0.34
C SER A 67 5.55 -4.80 -1.48
N LEU A 68 4.32 -4.42 -1.18
CA LEU A 68 3.28 -4.19 -2.20
C LEU A 68 3.63 -3.00 -3.10
N LEU A 69 4.19 -1.92 -2.54
CA LEU A 69 4.65 -0.79 -3.34
C LEU A 69 5.77 -1.20 -4.31
N ALA A 70 6.70 -2.06 -3.87
CA ALA A 70 7.74 -2.62 -4.74
C ALA A 70 7.14 -3.50 -5.85
N CYS A 71 6.04 -4.21 -5.60
CA CYS A 71 5.32 -4.98 -6.61
C CYS A 71 4.68 -4.11 -7.71
N LEU A 72 4.47 -2.80 -7.51
CA LEU A 72 3.99 -1.92 -8.58
C LEU A 72 5.04 -1.70 -9.68
N ALA A 73 6.30 -1.96 -9.38
CA ALA A 73 7.41 -1.93 -10.34
C ALA A 73 7.65 -3.28 -11.04
N ASP A 74 6.75 -4.26 -10.89
CA ASP A 74 6.92 -5.58 -11.49
C ASP A 74 6.91 -5.55 -13.03
N SER A 75 7.44 -6.59 -13.67
CA SER A 75 7.31 -6.75 -15.12
C SER A 75 5.95 -7.33 -15.52
N TYR A 76 5.25 -8.00 -14.60
CA TYR A 76 3.95 -8.61 -14.86
C TYR A 76 2.82 -7.71 -14.34
N GLU A 77 1.89 -7.37 -15.23
CA GLU A 77 0.77 -6.48 -14.90
C GLU A 77 -0.17 -7.06 -13.83
N GLU A 78 -0.44 -8.37 -13.86
CA GLU A 78 -1.26 -9.05 -12.85
C GLU A 78 -0.70 -8.85 -11.43
N VAL A 79 0.63 -8.84 -11.27
CA VAL A 79 1.28 -8.59 -9.98
C VAL A 79 1.05 -7.15 -9.53
N LYS A 80 1.12 -6.17 -10.45
CA LYS A 80 0.85 -4.75 -10.15
C LYS A 80 -0.59 -4.54 -9.72
N GLU A 81 -1.54 -5.10 -10.48
CA GLU A 81 -2.97 -4.97 -10.22
C GLU A 81 -3.35 -5.54 -8.85
N MET A 82 -2.91 -6.76 -8.55
CA MET A 82 -3.15 -7.40 -7.27
C MET A 82 -2.53 -6.61 -6.10
N ALA A 83 -1.31 -6.11 -6.28
CA ALA A 83 -0.62 -5.34 -5.25
C ALA A 83 -1.30 -3.99 -4.99
N MET A 84 -1.68 -3.26 -6.05
CA MET A 84 -2.44 -2.01 -5.92
C MET A 84 -3.78 -2.25 -5.22
N LYS A 85 -4.51 -3.30 -5.63
CA LYS A 85 -5.80 -3.63 -5.02
C LYS A 85 -5.65 -3.93 -3.53
N LEU A 86 -4.64 -4.71 -3.13
CA LEU A 86 -4.36 -4.99 -1.71
C LEU A 86 -4.01 -3.71 -0.94
N LEU A 87 -3.18 -2.83 -1.51
CA LEU A 87 -2.84 -1.55 -0.90
C LEU A 87 -4.10 -0.70 -0.65
N THR A 88 -4.98 -0.59 -1.65
CA THR A 88 -6.13 0.31 -1.56
C THR A 88 -7.35 -0.28 -0.85
N SER A 89 -7.46 -1.62 -0.79
CA SER A 89 -8.57 -2.29 -0.09
C SER A 89 -8.27 -2.63 1.37
N THR A 90 -6.99 -2.63 1.80
CA THR A 90 -6.62 -3.00 3.17
C THR A 90 -6.52 -1.76 4.06
N PRO A 91 -7.36 -1.64 5.11
CA PRO A 91 -7.30 -0.49 6.02
C PRO A 91 -5.91 -0.32 6.64
N GLY A 92 -5.44 0.93 6.70
CA GLY A 92 -4.17 1.29 7.33
C GLY A 92 -2.93 1.14 6.44
N LEU A 93 -2.94 0.31 5.38
CA LEU A 93 -1.76 0.12 4.53
C LEU A 93 -1.36 1.37 3.74
N LEU A 94 -2.33 2.18 3.33
CA LEU A 94 -2.03 3.44 2.65
C LEU A 94 -1.51 4.52 3.60
N ALA A 95 -1.82 4.45 4.90
CA ALA A 95 -1.53 5.55 5.84
C ALA A 95 -0.04 5.90 5.87
N ASP A 96 0.83 4.89 5.86
CA ASP A 96 2.29 5.08 5.84
C ASP A 96 2.79 5.60 4.48
N LEU A 97 2.09 5.24 3.39
CA LEU A 97 2.41 5.69 2.04
C LEU A 97 2.06 7.16 1.80
N VAL A 98 1.00 7.66 2.46
CA VAL A 98 0.57 9.06 2.35
C VAL A 98 1.30 10.03 3.27
N ALA A 99 2.37 9.61 3.95
CA ALA A 99 3.28 10.53 4.60
C ALA A 99 3.85 11.55 3.59
N PRO A 100 3.97 12.85 3.95
CA PRO A 100 4.32 13.91 3.01
C PRO A 100 5.56 13.62 2.15
N GLU A 101 6.64 13.15 2.78
CA GLU A 101 7.90 12.79 2.13
C GLU A 101 7.76 11.60 1.17
N ASN A 102 6.92 10.63 1.53
CA ASN A 102 6.68 9.43 0.72
C ASN A 102 5.87 9.77 -0.52
N VAL A 103 4.82 10.59 -0.39
CA VAL A 103 4.01 11.03 -1.53
C VAL A 103 4.85 11.79 -2.54
N VAL A 104 5.68 12.74 -2.08
CA VAL A 104 6.59 13.48 -2.96
C VAL A 104 7.56 12.53 -3.66
N SER A 105 8.19 11.62 -2.92
CA SER A 105 9.13 10.64 -3.50
C SER A 105 8.47 9.72 -4.53
N VAL A 106 7.24 9.27 -4.27
CA VAL A 106 6.48 8.42 -5.19
C VAL A 106 6.03 9.20 -6.43
N LEU A 107 5.63 10.47 -6.29
CA LEU A 107 5.31 11.35 -7.41
C LEU A 107 6.53 11.58 -8.31
N GLU A 108 7.70 11.85 -7.73
CA GLU A 108 8.96 12.00 -8.48
C GLU A 108 9.27 10.75 -9.31
N LYS A 109 9.20 9.57 -8.68
CA LYS A 109 9.39 8.30 -9.39
C LYS A 109 8.35 8.09 -10.49
N SER A 110 7.10 8.43 -10.23
CA SER A 110 6.02 8.30 -11.22
C SER A 110 6.27 9.17 -12.45
N VAL A 111 6.71 10.42 -12.24
CA VAL A 111 7.09 11.34 -13.33
C VAL A 111 8.28 10.79 -14.11
N GLU A 112 9.33 10.34 -13.43
CA GLU A 112 10.51 9.76 -14.08
C GLU A 112 10.13 8.56 -14.97
N GLN A 113 9.28 7.67 -14.45
CA GLN A 113 8.80 6.49 -15.16
C GLN A 113 7.81 6.82 -16.29
N ALA A 114 7.01 7.88 -16.15
CA ALA A 114 6.09 8.34 -17.19
C ALA A 114 6.83 8.88 -18.43
N GLY A 115 8.02 9.46 -18.24
CA GLY A 115 8.92 9.85 -19.34
C GLY A 115 9.71 8.69 -19.95
N GLY A 116 9.60 7.49 -19.39
CA GLY A 116 10.25 6.28 -19.88
C GLY A 116 9.77 5.86 -21.26
N VAL A 117 10.68 5.37 -22.09
CA VAL A 117 10.35 4.88 -23.45
C VAL A 117 9.87 3.43 -23.44
N LYS A 118 10.00 2.72 -22.33
CA LYS A 118 9.60 1.31 -22.25
C LYS A 118 8.17 1.19 -21.72
N PRO A 119 7.30 0.38 -22.37
CA PRO A 119 5.92 0.17 -21.90
C PRO A 119 5.78 -0.21 -20.42
N PRO A 120 6.66 -1.03 -19.81
CA PRO A 120 6.56 -1.35 -18.38
C PRO A 120 6.77 -0.15 -17.45
N GLU A 121 7.57 0.85 -17.87
CA GLU A 121 7.88 2.05 -17.08
C GLU A 121 6.63 2.94 -17.00
N THR A 122 6.00 3.22 -18.15
CA THR A 122 4.76 4.02 -18.18
C THR A 122 3.60 3.33 -17.47
N GLN A 123 3.51 2.00 -17.54
CA GLN A 123 2.55 1.24 -16.73
C GLN A 123 2.82 1.40 -15.23
N THR A 124 4.06 1.29 -14.78
CA THR A 124 4.39 1.47 -13.36
C THR A 124 4.07 2.88 -12.89
N ALA A 125 4.35 3.92 -13.68
CA ALA A 125 3.91 5.27 -13.39
C ALA A 125 2.39 5.35 -13.17
N ALA A 126 1.60 4.75 -14.07
CA ALA A 126 0.15 4.74 -13.96
C ALA A 126 -0.34 4.06 -12.67
N TYR A 127 0.24 2.90 -12.31
CA TYR A 127 -0.11 2.20 -11.06
C TYR A 127 0.27 2.98 -9.80
N LEU A 128 1.43 3.64 -9.79
CA LEU A 128 1.85 4.48 -8.66
C LEU A 128 0.90 5.68 -8.48
N LEU A 129 0.56 6.37 -9.58
CA LEU A 129 -0.39 7.50 -9.56
C LEU A 129 -1.79 7.07 -9.14
N ALA A 130 -2.30 5.96 -9.68
CA ALA A 130 -3.60 5.40 -9.33
C ALA A 130 -3.67 4.96 -7.86
N THR A 131 -2.55 4.50 -7.28
CA THR A 131 -2.45 4.16 -5.86
C THR A 131 -2.51 5.44 -5.01
N LEU A 132 -1.70 6.44 -5.33
CA LEU A 132 -1.67 7.72 -4.61
C LEU A 132 -3.00 8.47 -4.68
N SER A 133 -3.69 8.40 -5.81
CA SER A 133 -4.95 9.12 -6.03
C SER A 133 -6.12 8.54 -5.24
N GLN A 134 -6.04 7.26 -4.85
CA GLN A 134 -7.02 6.60 -3.99
C GLN A 134 -6.78 6.84 -2.50
N ALA A 135 -5.62 7.38 -2.13
CA ALA A 135 -5.28 7.61 -0.74
C ALA A 135 -5.79 8.99 -0.25
N PRO A 136 -6.28 9.08 1.00
CA PRO A 136 -6.63 10.36 1.61
C PRO A 136 -5.35 11.12 1.96
N TRP A 137 -5.13 12.28 1.34
CA TRP A 137 -3.97 13.12 1.64
C TRP A 137 -4.31 14.05 2.80
N SER A 138 -3.39 14.17 3.76
CA SER A 138 -3.51 15.18 4.80
C SER A 138 -3.18 16.59 4.24
N PRO A 139 -3.59 17.66 4.93
CA PRO A 139 -3.17 19.02 4.57
C PRO A 139 -1.65 19.18 4.51
N GLU A 140 -0.91 18.56 5.44
CA GLU A 140 0.56 18.60 5.48
C GLU A 140 1.17 17.91 4.25
N THR A 141 0.59 16.79 3.81
CA THR A 141 1.00 16.11 2.58
C THR A 141 0.79 17.00 1.36
N LEU A 142 -0.35 17.69 1.28
CA LEU A 142 -0.63 18.62 0.19
C LEU A 142 0.35 19.80 0.19
N GLU A 143 0.65 20.37 1.35
CA GLU A 143 1.63 21.45 1.49
C GLU A 143 3.03 21.02 1.03
N ALA A 144 3.47 19.81 1.39
CA ALA A 144 4.75 19.26 0.94
C ALA A 144 4.80 19.08 -0.59
N VAL A 145 3.72 18.57 -1.19
CA VAL A 145 3.61 18.44 -2.65
C VAL A 145 3.67 19.81 -3.32
N VAL A 146 2.97 20.82 -2.81
CA VAL A 146 3.01 22.19 -3.34
C VAL A 146 4.38 22.84 -3.18
N GLY A 147 5.07 22.57 -2.05
CA GLY A 147 6.43 23.03 -1.84
C GLY A 147 7.41 22.49 -2.90
N LYS A 148 7.13 21.32 -3.47
CA LYS A 148 7.92 20.73 -4.56
C LYS A 148 7.42 21.09 -5.96
N TYR A 149 6.10 21.17 -6.15
CA TYR A 149 5.43 21.34 -7.43
C TYR A 149 4.51 22.57 -7.37
N SER A 150 5.02 23.70 -7.86
CA SER A 150 4.29 24.98 -7.84
C SER A 150 2.99 24.96 -8.64
N CYS A 151 2.86 24.06 -9.63
CA CYS A 151 1.61 23.88 -10.38
C CYS A 151 0.42 23.48 -9.49
N CYS A 152 0.67 22.87 -8.33
CA CYS A 152 -0.37 22.46 -7.39
C CYS A 152 -0.81 23.58 -6.43
N ALA A 153 -0.13 24.74 -6.41
CA ALA A 153 -0.44 25.84 -5.49
C ALA A 153 -1.92 26.28 -5.48
N PRO A 154 -2.65 26.33 -6.62
CA PRO A 154 -4.07 26.68 -6.61
C PRO A 154 -4.95 25.72 -5.80
N LEU A 155 -4.52 24.46 -5.60
CA LEU A 155 -5.31 23.44 -4.91
C LEU A 155 -5.30 23.58 -3.38
N VAL A 156 -4.38 24.37 -2.81
CA VAL A 156 -4.34 24.67 -1.37
C VAL A 156 -5.42 25.67 -0.99
N ALA A 157 -5.70 26.64 -1.87
CA ALA A 157 -6.67 27.70 -1.62
C ALA A 157 -8.14 27.24 -1.72
N HIS A 158 -8.39 26.11 -2.39
CA HIS A 158 -9.74 25.62 -2.66
C HIS A 158 -10.04 24.39 -1.80
N THR A 159 -10.72 24.63 -0.67
CA THR A 159 -11.05 23.55 0.26
C THR A 159 -12.23 22.68 -0.17
N ASP A 160 -12.98 23.15 -1.14
CA ASP A 160 -14.22 22.58 -1.70
C ASP A 160 -13.97 21.53 -2.79
N ILE A 161 -12.75 21.44 -3.31
CA ILE A 161 -12.42 20.47 -4.36
C ILE A 161 -12.39 19.06 -3.77
N GLU A 162 -13.37 18.25 -4.17
CA GLU A 162 -13.35 16.81 -3.98
C GLU A 162 -12.20 16.19 -4.81
N HIS A 163 -11.52 15.18 -4.28
CA HIS A 163 -10.42 14.47 -4.95
C HIS A 163 -9.15 15.29 -5.26
N ARG A 164 -8.71 16.17 -4.35
CA ARG A 164 -7.48 16.97 -4.55
C ARG A 164 -6.22 16.15 -4.87
N SER A 165 -6.11 14.96 -4.30
CA SER A 165 -5.00 14.02 -4.58
C SER A 165 -4.93 13.64 -6.06
N VAL A 166 -6.08 13.35 -6.68
CA VAL A 166 -6.18 13.05 -8.12
C VAL A 166 -5.72 14.26 -8.94
N LEU A 167 -6.21 15.45 -8.63
CA LEU A 167 -5.85 16.66 -9.36
C LEU A 167 -4.37 17.02 -9.21
N CYS A 168 -3.80 16.86 -8.02
CA CYS A 168 -2.36 17.03 -7.82
C CYS A 168 -1.56 16.08 -8.69
N CYS A 169 -1.89 14.78 -8.67
CA CYS A 169 -1.22 13.78 -9.50
C CYS A 169 -1.27 14.14 -10.99
N LEU A 170 -2.43 14.59 -11.48
CA LEU A 170 -2.60 15.01 -12.87
C LEU A 170 -1.80 16.27 -13.22
N LEU A 171 -1.85 17.30 -12.39
CA LEU A 171 -1.11 18.55 -12.62
C LEU A 171 0.40 18.31 -12.69
N VAL A 172 0.93 17.51 -11.76
CA VAL A 172 2.36 17.16 -11.72
C VAL A 172 2.79 16.44 -13.00
N VAL A 173 1.99 15.48 -13.48
CA VAL A 173 2.30 14.74 -14.71
C VAL A 173 2.20 15.65 -15.94
N VAL A 174 1.14 16.46 -16.04
CA VAL A 174 0.94 17.36 -17.19
C VAL A 174 2.03 18.42 -17.28
N GLU A 175 2.41 19.03 -16.15
CA GLU A 175 3.50 20.01 -16.11
C GLU A 175 4.81 19.39 -16.61
N ARG A 176 5.07 18.13 -16.28
CA ARG A 176 6.30 17.45 -16.66
C ARG A 176 6.32 16.96 -18.10
N LEU A 177 5.17 16.64 -18.67
CA LEU A 177 5.05 16.28 -20.10
C LEU A 177 5.06 17.50 -21.02
N THR A 178 4.90 18.72 -20.49
CA THR A 178 4.84 19.96 -21.27
C THR A 178 6.13 20.80 -21.22
N GLN A 179 7.15 20.33 -20.48
CA GLN A 179 8.50 20.91 -20.42
C GLN A 179 9.44 20.22 -21.42
#